data_AF-A0A4V1ATC0-F1
#
_entry.id   AF-A0A4V1ATC0-F1
#
_cell.length_a   1.000
_cell.length_b   1.000
_cell.length_c   1.000
_cell.angle_alpha   90.00
_cell.angle_beta   90.00
_cell.angle_gamma   90.00
#
_symmetry.space_group_name_H-M   'P 1'
#
loop_
_entity.id
_entity.type
_entity.pdbx_description
1 polymer ?
#
loop_
_entity_poly.entity_id
_entity_poly.type
_entity_poly.pdbx_seq_one_letter_code
_entity_poly.pdbx_strand_id
1 'polypeptide(L)'
;MTQSNTRAYVFSLILVTTALSSSTSVFGDSNVHTTARDFISQFRDGRDFNTRSTLSALVREGGIDPFSLSLLTRELRVGAPQVRLNIVQLLAEVGLQADTASAKKFPLIRDPRIIRALLVEGFAKNDAAATEAAKTLADHCTPRDLAAFGGIYLNSLKRLQGDYLYIAAKAKTLEALPYVNEMAGQPEWQAHPRNVRAVQVAQAALGNSEVEDALMKEVRHAEQTMPPAPPNRFYDVGSARDGTEVAKKIAVLGLVGTKESLVFICGYLRSTLKAYVPHVNERSVRYAALDALRYNFPDERLLYNPVKHADWAAAEQFCVQKIGAAFDGPTPDLPADVIYPHHMR
;
A
#
# COMPACT_ATOMS: atom_id res chain seq x y z
N MET A 1 -7.20 -32.54 -61.79
CA MET A 1 -7.83 -31.38 -62.47
C MET A 1 -7.71 -30.18 -61.55
N THR A 2 -6.77 -29.32 -61.91
CA THR A 2 -6.35 -28.08 -61.26
C THR A 2 -7.28 -26.94 -61.64
N GLN A 3 -7.70 -26.11 -60.69
CA GLN A 3 -8.05 -24.71 -60.99
C GLN A 3 -7.64 -23.79 -59.85
N SER A 4 -6.51 -23.13 -60.12
CA SER A 4 -5.96 -21.94 -59.48
C SER A 4 -6.84 -20.74 -59.77
N ASN A 5 -7.13 -19.91 -58.77
CA ASN A 5 -7.66 -18.55 -58.98
C ASN A 5 -6.77 -17.53 -58.30
N THR A 6 -5.79 -17.08 -59.09
CA THR A 6 -5.00 -15.87 -58.93
C THR A 6 -5.89 -14.66 -59.23
N ARG A 7 -5.99 -13.68 -58.33
CA ARG A 7 -6.47 -12.34 -58.67
C ARG A 7 -5.50 -11.29 -58.13
N ALA A 8 -4.78 -10.70 -59.08
CA ALA A 8 -4.05 -9.45 -58.97
C ALA A 8 -4.92 -8.35 -59.56
N TYR A 9 -5.14 -7.24 -58.86
CA TYR A 9 -5.52 -5.94 -59.44
C TYR A 9 -5.02 -4.84 -58.47
N VAL A 10 -3.96 -4.12 -58.83
CA VAL A 10 -3.92 -2.83 -59.55
C VAL A 10 -3.82 -1.66 -58.58
N PHE A 11 -2.62 -1.07 -58.60
CA PHE A 11 -2.25 0.21 -58.04
C PHE A 11 -3.11 1.34 -58.62
N SER A 12 -3.73 2.14 -57.74
CA SER A 12 -4.19 3.49 -58.07
C SER A 12 -3.32 4.50 -57.34
N LEU A 13 -2.45 5.12 -58.13
CA LEU A 13 -1.61 6.25 -57.75
C LEU A 13 -2.50 7.51 -57.75
N ILE A 14 -2.82 8.04 -56.57
CA ILE A 14 -3.42 9.39 -56.45
C ILE A 14 -2.32 10.32 -55.93
N LEU A 15 -1.76 11.11 -56.83
CA LEU A 15 -0.99 12.31 -56.51
C LEU A 15 -1.98 13.40 -56.09
N VAL A 16 -1.99 13.77 -54.81
CA VAL A 16 -2.51 15.06 -54.35
C VAL A 16 -1.32 15.89 -53.90
N THR A 17 -0.90 16.78 -54.78
CA THR A 17 -0.09 17.96 -54.45
C THR A 17 -1.03 19.08 -54.06
N THR A 18 -0.90 19.65 -52.86
CA THR A 18 -0.97 21.10 -52.61
C THR A 18 -0.65 21.47 -51.15
N ALA A 19 0.19 22.52 -51.04
CA ALA A 19 0.34 23.47 -49.95
C ALA A 19 1.00 23.03 -48.62
N LEU A 20 2.34 23.10 -48.63
CA LEU A 20 3.15 23.43 -47.46
C LEU A 20 2.76 24.80 -46.91
N SER A 21 1.98 24.80 -45.83
CA SER A 21 1.91 25.90 -44.86
C SER A 21 2.59 25.43 -43.58
N SER A 22 3.92 25.45 -43.57
CA SER A 22 4.72 25.23 -42.38
C SER A 22 4.64 26.47 -41.48
N SER A 23 3.55 26.58 -40.71
CA SER A 23 3.56 27.37 -39.47
C SER A 23 4.29 26.54 -38.42
N THR A 24 5.62 26.62 -38.41
CA THR A 24 6.42 26.24 -37.27
C THR A 24 6.10 27.21 -36.13
N SER A 25 5.03 26.94 -35.40
CA SER A 25 4.90 27.43 -34.04
C SER A 25 5.99 26.74 -33.24
N VAL A 26 7.15 27.40 -33.16
CA VAL A 26 8.14 27.15 -32.13
C VAL A 26 7.49 27.60 -30.82
N PHE A 27 6.58 26.79 -30.29
CA PHE A 27 6.31 26.79 -28.86
C PHE A 27 7.59 26.26 -28.25
N GLY A 28 8.47 27.20 -27.89
CA GLY A 28 9.56 26.90 -26.99
C GLY A 28 8.91 26.46 -25.68
N ASP A 29 8.74 25.15 -25.52
CA ASP A 29 8.56 24.51 -24.23
C ASP A 29 9.85 24.78 -23.45
N SER A 30 9.98 26.00 -22.93
CA SER A 30 10.85 26.28 -21.82
C SER A 30 10.37 25.34 -20.72
N ASN A 31 11.09 24.24 -20.52
CA ASN A 31 10.87 23.33 -19.41
C ASN A 31 11.04 24.14 -18.11
N VAL A 32 9.97 24.77 -17.64
CA VAL A 32 9.97 25.52 -16.40
C VAL A 32 10.09 24.49 -15.29
N HIS A 33 11.32 24.30 -14.83
CA HIS A 33 11.63 23.46 -13.68
C HIS A 33 10.92 24.03 -12.45
N THR A 34 9.89 23.32 -11.97
CA THR A 34 9.09 23.74 -10.83
C THR A 34 9.88 23.49 -9.55
N THR A 35 10.25 24.55 -8.84
CA THR A 35 10.99 24.46 -7.57
C THR A 35 10.06 24.16 -6.40
N ALA A 36 10.62 23.80 -5.24
CA ALA A 36 9.82 23.61 -4.02
C ALA A 36 8.99 24.85 -3.63
N ARG A 37 9.51 26.06 -3.90
CA ARG A 37 8.78 27.31 -3.64
C ARG A 37 7.57 27.43 -4.56
N ASP A 38 7.72 27.06 -5.83
CA ASP A 38 6.65 27.11 -6.81
C ASP A 38 5.52 26.15 -6.43
N PHE A 39 5.86 24.92 -6.02
CA PHE A 39 4.87 23.97 -5.48
C PHE A 39 4.15 24.52 -4.25
N ILE A 40 4.88 25.05 -3.26
CA ILE A 40 4.26 25.63 -2.05
C ILE A 40 3.32 26.80 -2.41
N SER A 41 3.73 27.67 -3.34
CA SER A 41 2.88 28.77 -3.80
C SER A 41 1.60 28.22 -4.44
N GLN A 42 1.73 27.28 -5.38
CA GLN A 42 0.58 26.66 -6.04
C GLN A 42 -0.39 26.00 -5.07
N PHE A 43 0.11 25.30 -4.05
CA PHE A 43 -0.74 24.67 -3.03
C PHE A 43 -1.46 25.71 -2.17
N ARG A 44 -0.80 26.83 -1.83
CA ARG A 44 -1.43 27.94 -1.10
C ARG A 44 -2.51 28.64 -1.93
N ASP A 45 -2.34 28.66 -3.26
CA ASP A 45 -3.33 29.14 -4.21
C ASP A 45 -4.48 28.13 -4.45
N GLY A 46 -4.50 27.01 -3.72
CA GLY A 46 -5.55 26.00 -3.78
C GLY A 46 -5.42 24.99 -4.92
N ARG A 47 -4.26 24.92 -5.60
CA ARG A 47 -4.01 23.85 -6.58
C ARG A 47 -3.70 22.56 -5.84
N ASP A 48 -4.35 21.48 -6.25
CA ASP A 48 -4.02 20.15 -5.76
C ASP A 48 -2.73 19.61 -6.39
N PHE A 49 -2.07 18.70 -5.67
CA PHE A 49 -0.93 17.99 -6.22
C PHE A 49 -1.36 17.13 -7.42
N ASN A 50 -0.57 17.16 -8.49
CA ASN A 50 -0.77 16.38 -9.70
C ASN A 50 0.51 15.60 -10.01
N THR A 51 0.39 14.27 -10.11
CA THR A 51 1.51 13.36 -10.40
C THR A 51 2.14 13.57 -11.78
N ARG A 52 1.48 14.31 -12.68
CA ARG A 52 2.02 14.65 -14.01
C ARG A 52 3.02 15.81 -14.00
N SER A 53 3.17 16.52 -12.88
CA SER A 53 4.15 17.61 -12.78
C SER A 53 5.58 17.08 -12.81
N THR A 54 6.45 17.73 -13.57
CA THR A 54 7.85 17.33 -13.70
C THR A 54 8.60 17.52 -12.38
N LEU A 55 8.97 16.42 -11.72
CA LEU A 55 9.71 16.43 -10.44
C LEU A 55 11.24 16.49 -10.61
N SER A 56 11.72 16.55 -11.84
CA SER A 56 13.16 16.54 -12.16
C SER A 56 13.93 17.70 -11.52
N ALA A 57 13.25 18.79 -11.15
CA ALA A 57 13.85 19.92 -10.46
C ALA A 57 14.09 19.64 -8.96
N LEU A 58 13.31 18.76 -8.35
CA LEU A 58 13.41 18.39 -6.94
C LEU A 58 14.34 17.19 -6.73
N VAL A 59 14.40 16.28 -7.72
CA VAL A 59 15.23 15.07 -7.68
C VAL A 59 16.56 15.33 -8.38
N ARG A 60 17.67 15.30 -7.63
CA ARG A 60 19.04 15.37 -8.16
C ARG A 60 19.84 14.19 -7.62
N GLU A 61 20.62 13.54 -8.50
CA GLU A 61 21.55 12.47 -8.11
C GLU A 61 20.88 11.31 -7.32
N GLY A 62 19.63 10.99 -7.64
CA GLY A 62 18.90 9.90 -6.98
C GLY A 62 18.31 10.26 -5.60
N GLY A 63 18.21 11.55 -5.26
CA GLY A 63 17.55 11.99 -4.04
C GLY A 63 16.97 13.39 -4.14
N ILE A 64 16.23 13.80 -3.11
CA ILE A 64 15.72 15.17 -3.03
C ILE A 64 16.85 16.15 -2.69
N ASP A 65 16.85 17.32 -3.36
CA ASP A 65 17.72 18.44 -3.02
C ASP A 65 17.52 18.87 -1.55
N PRO A 66 18.58 18.96 -0.71
CA PRO A 66 18.45 19.27 0.71
C PRO A 66 17.74 20.60 1.00
N PHE A 67 17.96 21.61 0.17
CA PHE A 67 17.33 22.92 0.35
C PHE A 67 15.82 22.83 0.09
N SER A 68 15.43 22.18 -1.01
CA SER A 68 14.03 21.89 -1.35
C SER A 68 13.34 21.09 -0.26
N LEU A 69 13.98 20.02 0.24
CA LEU A 69 13.44 19.22 1.35
C LEU A 69 13.24 20.08 2.61
N SER A 70 14.19 20.94 2.95
CA SER A 70 14.08 21.82 4.12
C SER A 70 12.89 22.78 4.02
N LEU A 71 12.61 23.33 2.82
CA LEU A 71 11.46 24.20 2.59
C LEU A 71 10.15 23.44 2.75
N LEU A 72 10.04 22.27 2.11
CA LEU A 72 8.85 21.42 2.19
C LEU A 72 8.59 20.94 3.63
N THR A 73 9.63 20.52 4.34
CA THR A 73 9.58 20.06 5.74
C THR A 73 9.09 21.17 6.67
N ARG A 74 9.59 22.41 6.48
CA ARG A 74 9.11 23.57 7.24
C ARG A 74 7.63 23.82 6.98
N GLU A 75 7.21 23.82 5.72
CA GLU A 75 5.82 24.08 5.36
C GLU A 75 4.89 22.95 5.83
N LEU A 76 5.38 21.70 5.82
CA LEU A 76 4.67 20.55 6.36
C LEU A 76 4.40 20.68 7.88
N ARG A 77 5.24 21.41 8.63
CA ARG A 77 5.01 21.68 10.05
C ARG A 77 3.94 22.74 10.29
N VAL A 78 4.04 23.88 9.59
CA VAL A 78 3.28 25.10 9.95
C VAL A 78 2.10 25.40 9.02
N GLY A 79 2.11 24.87 7.80
CA GLY A 79 1.16 25.20 6.73
C GLY A 79 -0.30 24.87 7.04
N ALA A 80 -1.19 25.36 6.18
CA ALA A 80 -2.62 25.02 6.21
C ALA A 80 -2.83 23.53 5.89
N PRO A 81 -3.90 22.89 6.40
CA PRO A 81 -4.13 21.45 6.24
C PRO A 81 -4.01 20.93 4.79
N GLN A 82 -4.62 21.63 3.82
CA GLN A 82 -4.56 21.23 2.41
C GLN A 82 -3.13 21.33 1.83
N VAL A 83 -2.39 22.38 2.20
CA VAL A 83 -0.99 22.55 1.77
C VAL A 83 -0.12 21.42 2.32
N ARG A 84 -0.32 21.05 3.60
CA ARG A 84 0.39 19.93 4.23
C ARG A 84 0.08 18.61 3.51
N LEU A 85 -1.18 18.34 3.20
CA LEU A 85 -1.60 17.14 2.47
C LEU A 85 -0.91 17.04 1.11
N ASN A 86 -0.94 18.11 0.31
CA ASN A 86 -0.27 18.16 -0.98
C ASN A 86 1.27 17.97 -0.86
N ILE A 87 1.89 18.48 0.21
CA ILE A 87 3.32 18.26 0.46
C ILE A 87 3.62 16.80 0.79
N VAL A 88 2.77 16.12 1.57
CA VAL A 88 2.94 14.68 1.84
C VAL A 88 2.92 13.88 0.54
N GLN A 89 1.94 14.14 -0.32
CA GLN A 89 1.81 13.47 -1.62
C GLN A 89 3.01 13.77 -2.54
N LEU A 90 3.48 15.02 -2.57
CA LEU A 90 4.69 15.42 -3.30
C LEU A 90 5.93 14.66 -2.78
N LEU A 91 6.13 14.62 -1.46
CA LEU A 91 7.25 13.90 -0.86
C LEU A 91 7.19 12.39 -1.11
N ALA A 92 5.99 11.81 -1.12
CA ALA A 92 5.78 10.41 -1.48
C ALA A 92 6.24 10.14 -2.92
N GLU A 93 5.75 10.93 -3.88
CA GLU A 93 6.09 10.77 -5.29
C GLU A 93 7.58 11.00 -5.55
N VAL A 94 8.17 12.03 -4.94
CA VAL A 94 9.63 12.28 -5.00
C VAL A 94 10.42 11.08 -4.47
N GLY A 95 9.99 10.51 -3.33
CA GLY A 95 10.64 9.34 -2.75
C GLY A 95 10.55 8.10 -3.64
N LEU A 96 9.39 7.86 -4.26
CA LEU A 96 9.19 6.75 -5.20
C LEU A 96 9.98 6.92 -6.50
N GLN A 97 10.10 8.14 -7.04
CA GLN A 97 10.88 8.40 -8.25
C GLN A 97 12.40 8.33 -8.01
N ALA A 98 12.85 8.67 -6.79
CA ALA A 98 14.25 8.54 -6.40
C ALA A 98 14.70 7.07 -6.35
N ASP A 99 13.78 6.14 -6.07
CA ASP A 99 14.07 4.72 -6.02
C ASP A 99 13.91 4.04 -7.39
N THR A 100 15.02 3.56 -7.95
CA THR A 100 14.98 2.91 -9.27
C THR A 100 14.33 1.53 -9.16
N ALA A 101 13.09 1.41 -9.63
CA ALA A 101 12.37 0.14 -9.67
C ALA A 101 13.13 -0.91 -10.50
N SER A 102 13.17 -2.15 -10.02
CA SER A 102 13.65 -3.28 -10.82
C SER A 102 12.46 -4.03 -11.44
N ALA A 103 12.70 -4.88 -12.45
CA ALA A 103 11.63 -5.67 -13.07
C ALA A 103 10.80 -6.49 -12.06
N LYS A 104 11.43 -6.90 -10.94
CA LYS A 104 10.81 -7.74 -9.90
C LYS A 104 10.32 -6.95 -8.68
N LYS A 105 10.67 -5.66 -8.56
CA LYS A 105 10.43 -4.87 -7.36
C LYS A 105 9.73 -3.56 -7.66
N PHE A 106 8.73 -3.20 -6.85
CA PHE A 106 8.16 -1.85 -6.87
C PHE A 106 9.12 -0.84 -6.24
N PRO A 107 9.07 0.43 -6.68
CA PRO A 107 9.80 1.50 -6.01
C PRO A 107 9.24 1.70 -4.60
N LEU A 108 10.12 2.04 -3.66
CA LEU A 108 9.81 2.36 -2.27
C LEU A 108 10.41 3.71 -1.88
N ILE A 109 9.93 4.28 -0.78
CA ILE A 109 10.57 5.43 -0.15
C ILE A 109 11.66 4.91 0.78
N ARG A 110 12.92 4.98 0.33
CA ARG A 110 14.11 4.55 1.10
C ARG A 110 14.96 5.71 1.61
N ASP A 111 14.75 6.93 1.13
CA ASP A 111 15.52 8.10 1.57
C ASP A 111 15.17 8.42 3.04
N PRO A 112 16.11 8.27 3.98
CA PRO A 112 15.84 8.47 5.40
C PRO A 112 15.42 9.91 5.71
N ARG A 113 15.78 10.88 4.87
CA ARG A 113 15.42 12.29 5.05
C ARG A 113 13.94 12.52 4.74
N ILE A 114 13.41 11.86 3.70
CA ILE A 114 11.99 11.90 3.35
C ILE A 114 11.17 11.15 4.40
N ILE A 115 11.60 9.94 4.79
CA ILE A 115 10.93 9.17 5.85
C ILE A 115 10.84 9.99 7.13
N ARG A 116 11.95 10.62 7.55
CA ARG A 116 11.97 11.50 8.73
C ARG A 116 11.04 12.70 8.59
N ALA A 117 10.98 13.34 7.42
CA ALA A 117 10.11 14.49 7.20
C ALA A 117 8.62 14.10 7.34
N LEU A 118 8.22 12.99 6.72
CA LEU A 118 6.87 12.43 6.83
C LEU A 118 6.54 12.04 8.27
N LEU A 119 7.48 11.42 8.97
CA LEU A 119 7.28 10.87 10.31
C LEU A 119 7.28 11.95 11.39
N VAL A 120 8.10 12.99 11.28
CA VAL A 120 8.14 14.07 12.29
C VAL A 120 7.16 15.18 11.94
N GLU A 121 7.24 15.73 10.73
CA GLU A 121 6.46 16.92 10.36
C GLU A 121 5.09 16.57 9.79
N GLY A 122 4.95 15.41 9.14
CA GLY A 122 3.65 14.92 8.66
C GLY A 122 2.64 14.74 9.80
N PHE A 123 3.13 14.39 10.99
CA PHE A 123 2.34 14.25 12.22
C PHE A 123 2.33 15.50 13.11
N ALA A 124 2.84 16.64 12.64
CA ALA A 124 2.90 17.87 13.45
C ALA A 124 1.52 18.39 13.88
N LYS A 125 0.46 18.06 13.13
CA LYS A 125 -0.94 18.34 13.48
C LYS A 125 -1.82 17.14 13.13
N ASN A 126 -2.86 16.90 13.93
CA ASN A 126 -3.85 15.86 13.70
C ASN A 126 -4.89 16.31 12.64
N ASP A 127 -4.54 16.16 11.36
CA ASP A 127 -5.40 16.45 10.22
C ASP A 127 -5.22 15.41 9.09
N ALA A 128 -5.81 15.66 7.92
CA ALA A 128 -5.71 14.77 6.76
C ALA A 128 -4.26 14.49 6.31
N ALA A 129 -3.33 15.42 6.53
CA ALA A 129 -1.94 15.23 6.16
C ALA A 129 -1.24 14.19 7.06
N ALA A 130 -1.58 14.13 8.36
CA ALA A 130 -1.06 13.09 9.24
C ALA A 130 -1.57 11.71 8.84
N THR A 131 -2.85 11.60 8.48
CA THR A 131 -3.44 10.35 7.97
C THR A 131 -2.75 9.91 6.67
N GLU A 132 -2.54 10.83 5.73
CA GLU A 132 -1.85 10.52 4.46
C GLU A 132 -0.37 10.17 4.68
N ALA A 133 0.32 10.82 5.63
CA ALA A 133 1.70 10.52 5.97
C ALA A 133 1.83 9.10 6.57
N ALA A 134 0.95 8.74 7.51
CA ALA A 134 0.88 7.40 8.06
C ALA A 134 0.63 6.35 6.97
N LYS A 135 -0.35 6.61 6.09
CA LYS A 135 -0.66 5.74 4.95
C LYS A 135 0.53 5.60 4.02
N THR A 136 1.17 6.69 3.63
CA THR A 136 2.35 6.69 2.76
C THR A 136 3.49 5.86 3.34
N LEU A 137 3.82 6.05 4.62
CA LEU A 137 4.84 5.27 5.31
C LEU A 137 4.46 3.78 5.38
N ALA A 138 3.20 3.49 5.63
CA ALA A 138 2.68 2.13 5.67
C ALA A 138 2.65 1.44 4.29
N ASP A 139 2.38 2.16 3.20
CA ASP A 139 2.26 1.57 1.88
C ASP A 139 3.62 1.46 1.15
N HIS A 140 4.55 2.40 1.42
CA HIS A 140 5.75 2.59 0.60
C HIS A 140 7.08 2.46 1.33
N CYS A 141 7.10 2.14 2.63
CA CYS A 141 8.34 1.86 3.36
C CYS A 141 8.37 0.41 3.84
N THR A 142 9.55 -0.22 3.85
CA THR A 142 9.70 -1.54 4.49
C THR A 142 9.75 -1.42 6.01
N PRO A 143 9.44 -2.49 6.76
CA PRO A 143 9.71 -2.57 8.20
C PRO A 143 11.15 -2.15 8.56
N ARG A 144 12.14 -2.55 7.75
CA ARG A 144 13.56 -2.25 7.97
C ARG A 144 13.86 -0.76 7.84
N ASP A 145 13.31 -0.09 6.83
CA ASP A 145 13.55 1.35 6.62
C ASP A 145 12.94 2.18 7.74
N LEU A 146 11.78 1.76 8.27
CA LEU A 146 11.12 2.40 9.40
C LEU A 146 11.84 2.14 10.73
N ALA A 147 12.42 0.96 10.93
CA ALA A 147 13.12 0.59 12.17
C ALA A 147 14.25 1.56 12.55
N ALA A 148 14.88 2.21 11.56
CA ALA A 148 15.94 3.21 11.78
C ALA A 148 15.46 4.44 12.60
N PHE A 149 14.15 4.65 12.73
CA PHE A 149 13.54 5.79 13.42
C PHE A 149 12.97 5.46 14.79
N GLY A 150 13.38 4.32 15.38
CA GLY A 150 12.95 3.84 16.70
C GLY A 150 12.77 4.94 17.76
N GLY A 151 13.81 5.76 17.97
CA GLY A 151 13.80 6.83 18.96
C GLY A 151 12.71 7.90 18.76
N ILE A 152 12.25 8.13 17.52
CA ILE A 152 11.17 9.07 17.24
C ILE A 152 9.84 8.48 17.72
N TYR A 153 9.57 7.21 17.41
CA TYR A 153 8.35 6.52 17.87
C TYR A 153 8.26 6.52 19.40
N LEU A 154 9.37 6.21 20.08
CA LEU A 154 9.42 6.21 21.55
C LEU A 154 9.06 7.58 22.12
N ASN A 155 9.61 8.65 21.55
CA ASN A 155 9.33 10.00 22.03
C ASN A 155 7.87 10.42 21.80
N SER A 156 7.25 10.00 20.70
CA SER A 156 5.83 10.26 20.43
C SER A 156 4.92 9.42 21.34
N LEU A 157 5.21 8.13 21.52
CA LEU A 157 4.42 7.23 22.37
C LEU A 157 4.53 7.59 23.86
N LYS A 158 5.67 8.10 24.33
CA LYS A 158 5.82 8.71 25.66
C LYS A 158 4.86 9.88 25.90
N ARG A 159 4.44 10.56 24.83
CA ARG A 159 3.45 11.65 24.86
C ARG A 159 2.04 11.15 24.57
N LEU A 160 1.84 9.83 24.53
CA LEU A 160 0.56 9.15 24.31
C LEU A 160 -0.10 9.51 22.96
N GLN A 161 0.70 9.84 21.95
CA GLN A 161 0.20 10.11 20.60
C GLN A 161 0.04 8.80 19.82
N GLY A 162 -1.19 8.31 19.66
CA GLY A 162 -1.43 7.02 19.02
C GLY A 162 -1.37 7.00 17.49
N ASP A 163 -1.24 8.15 16.84
CA ASP A 163 -1.07 8.23 15.37
C ASP A 163 0.15 7.43 14.89
N TYR A 164 1.11 7.17 15.79
CA TYR A 164 2.32 6.39 15.54
C TYR A 164 2.20 4.89 15.82
N LEU A 165 1.11 4.39 16.42
CA LEU A 165 1.03 2.99 16.88
C LEU A 165 1.25 1.99 15.75
N TYR A 166 0.57 2.15 14.61
CA TYR A 166 0.73 1.25 13.47
C TYR A 166 2.10 1.37 12.80
N ILE A 167 2.68 2.57 12.78
CA ILE A 167 4.01 2.77 12.19
C ILE A 167 5.08 2.14 13.10
N ALA A 168 4.98 2.31 14.42
CA ALA A 168 5.85 1.66 15.40
C ALA A 168 5.70 0.13 15.35
N ALA A 169 4.46 -0.37 15.22
CA ALA A 169 4.16 -1.78 15.02
C ALA A 169 4.81 -2.33 13.73
N LYS A 170 4.73 -1.58 12.62
CA LYS A 170 5.38 -1.95 11.36
C LYS A 170 6.91 -1.94 11.48
N ALA A 171 7.46 -0.93 12.16
CA ALA A 171 8.90 -0.75 12.36
C ALA A 171 9.54 -1.79 13.31
N LYS A 172 8.73 -2.57 14.03
CA LYS A 172 9.19 -3.57 15.01
C LYS A 172 10.11 -2.99 16.11
N THR A 173 9.81 -1.77 16.57
CA THR A 173 10.57 -1.10 17.64
C THR A 173 10.22 -1.70 19.00
N LEU A 174 10.88 -2.79 19.38
CA LEU A 174 10.58 -3.56 20.60
C LEU A 174 10.61 -2.69 21.88
N GLU A 175 11.46 -1.66 21.90
CA GLU A 175 11.57 -0.69 22.98
C GLU A 175 10.28 0.10 23.22
N ALA A 176 9.35 0.11 22.25
CA ALA A 176 8.06 0.77 22.35
C ALA A 176 7.04 -0.02 23.18
N LEU A 177 7.25 -1.33 23.36
CA LEU A 177 6.28 -2.22 24.02
C LEU A 177 5.85 -1.74 25.42
N PRO A 178 6.75 -1.26 26.32
CA PRO A 178 6.33 -0.75 27.63
C PRO A 178 5.36 0.42 27.54
N TYR A 179 5.58 1.35 26.59
CA TYR A 179 4.71 2.51 26.40
C TYR A 179 3.35 2.11 25.80
N VAL A 180 3.34 1.14 24.88
CA VAL A 180 2.09 0.58 24.35
C VAL A 180 1.28 -0.11 25.46
N ASN A 181 1.95 -0.84 26.36
CA ASN A 181 1.30 -1.47 27.51
C ASN A 181 0.76 -0.43 28.51
N GLU A 182 1.48 0.66 28.73
CA GLU A 182 1.00 1.78 29.55
C GLU A 182 -0.24 2.42 28.92
N MET A 183 -0.22 2.71 27.61
CA MET A 183 -1.38 3.21 26.87
C MET A 183 -2.58 2.27 27.01
N ALA A 184 -2.38 0.96 26.90
CA ALA A 184 -3.43 -0.05 27.05
C ALA A 184 -4.20 0.03 28.38
N GLY A 185 -3.53 0.48 29.45
CA GLY A 185 -4.09 0.63 30.79
C GLY A 185 -4.90 1.90 31.01
N GLN A 186 -4.86 2.86 30.07
CA GLN A 186 -5.48 4.17 30.26
C GLN A 186 -6.94 4.19 29.76
N PRO A 187 -7.87 4.84 30.49
CA PRO A 187 -9.28 4.88 30.11
C PRO A 187 -9.54 5.45 28.71
N GLU A 188 -8.78 6.44 28.28
CA GLU A 188 -8.92 7.06 26.94
C GLU A 188 -8.64 6.08 25.78
N TRP A 189 -7.71 5.16 25.97
CA TRP A 189 -7.37 4.12 24.98
C TRP A 189 -8.35 2.95 25.02
N GLN A 190 -9.00 2.73 26.17
CA GLN A 190 -10.02 1.70 26.35
C GLN A 190 -11.42 2.15 25.90
N ALA A 191 -11.70 3.46 25.93
CA ALA A 191 -13.01 4.02 25.63
C ALA A 191 -13.47 3.78 24.18
N HIS A 192 -12.52 3.61 23.25
CA HIS A 192 -12.82 3.46 21.82
C HIS A 192 -12.34 2.11 21.28
N PRO A 193 -13.23 1.28 20.68
CA PRO A 193 -12.84 -0.03 20.14
C PRO A 193 -11.70 0.04 19.11
N ARG A 194 -11.60 1.14 18.36
CA ARG A 194 -10.50 1.37 17.41
C ARG A 194 -9.15 1.52 18.10
N ASN A 195 -9.10 2.21 19.24
CA ASN A 195 -7.90 2.42 20.03
C ASN A 195 -7.44 1.12 20.68
N VAL A 196 -8.39 0.39 21.29
CA VAL A 196 -8.14 -0.96 21.82
C VAL A 196 -7.53 -1.86 20.76
N ARG A 197 -8.10 -1.85 19.54
CA ARG A 197 -7.59 -2.69 18.45
C ARG A 197 -6.20 -2.27 17.98
N ALA A 198 -5.94 -0.96 17.86
CA ALA A 198 -4.62 -0.45 17.49
C ALA A 198 -3.55 -0.84 18.51
N VAL A 199 -3.88 -0.75 19.80
CA VAL A 199 -3.00 -1.16 20.90
C VAL A 199 -2.73 -2.66 20.85
N GLN A 200 -3.76 -3.51 20.68
CA GLN A 200 -3.57 -4.96 20.55
C GLN A 200 -2.65 -5.33 19.39
N VAL A 201 -2.87 -4.72 18.22
CA VAL A 201 -2.00 -4.93 17.04
C VAL A 201 -0.56 -4.52 17.35
N ALA A 202 -0.36 -3.37 17.99
CA ALA A 202 0.97 -2.91 18.36
C ALA A 202 1.63 -3.84 19.39
N GLN A 203 0.91 -4.27 20.43
CA GLN A 203 1.44 -5.22 21.43
C GLN A 203 1.90 -6.52 20.76
N ALA A 204 1.05 -7.13 19.93
CA ALA A 204 1.39 -8.35 19.21
C ALA A 204 2.59 -8.14 18.27
N ALA A 205 2.60 -7.05 17.48
CA ALA A 205 3.67 -6.74 16.55
C ALA A 205 5.03 -6.51 17.23
N LEU A 206 5.01 -6.11 18.50
CA LEU A 206 6.18 -5.83 19.33
C LEU A 206 6.55 -6.99 20.27
N GLY A 207 5.99 -8.18 20.06
CA GLY A 207 6.41 -9.42 20.72
C GLY A 207 5.53 -9.88 21.88
N ASN A 208 4.34 -9.30 22.09
CA ASN A 208 3.37 -9.88 23.02
C ASN A 208 2.67 -11.09 22.37
N SER A 209 3.25 -12.28 22.58
CA SER A 209 2.76 -13.53 21.99
C SER A 209 1.35 -13.91 22.44
N GLU A 210 0.93 -13.56 23.65
CA GLU A 210 -0.42 -13.85 24.13
C GLU A 210 -1.48 -13.10 23.32
N VAL A 211 -1.21 -11.81 23.05
CA VAL A 211 -2.10 -10.98 22.21
C VAL A 211 -2.07 -11.47 20.76
N GLU A 212 -0.89 -11.82 20.24
CA GLU A 212 -0.77 -12.41 18.89
C GLU A 212 -1.59 -13.70 18.75
N ASP A 213 -1.44 -14.62 19.70
CA ASP A 213 -2.19 -15.88 19.74
C ASP A 213 -3.70 -15.65 19.82
N ALA A 214 -4.13 -14.65 20.59
CA ALA A 214 -5.54 -14.26 20.65
C ALA A 214 -6.04 -13.77 19.29
N LEU A 215 -5.27 -12.95 18.57
CA LEU A 215 -5.60 -12.49 17.23
C LEU A 215 -5.68 -13.65 16.22
N MET A 216 -4.76 -14.61 16.27
CA MET A 216 -4.82 -15.82 15.44
C MET A 216 -6.04 -16.70 15.77
N LYS A 217 -6.38 -16.83 17.06
CA LYS A 217 -7.60 -17.53 17.51
C LYS A 217 -8.87 -16.86 16.99
N GLU A 218 -8.91 -15.52 16.89
CA GLU A 218 -10.04 -14.81 16.28
C GLU A 218 -10.24 -15.21 14.81
N VAL A 219 -9.16 -15.39 14.03
CA VAL A 219 -9.26 -15.83 12.63
C VAL A 219 -9.83 -17.25 12.56
N ARG A 220 -9.30 -18.18 13.36
CA ARG A 220 -9.79 -19.57 13.42
C ARG A 220 -11.25 -19.64 13.86
N HIS A 221 -11.63 -18.84 14.86
CA HIS A 221 -13.01 -18.78 15.33
C HIS A 221 -13.94 -18.27 14.22
N ALA A 222 -13.57 -17.18 13.55
CA ALA A 222 -14.33 -16.64 12.43
C ALA A 222 -14.53 -17.69 11.31
N GLU A 223 -13.51 -18.50 11.02
CA GLU A 223 -13.59 -19.60 10.05
C GLU A 223 -14.53 -20.73 10.50
N GLN A 224 -14.53 -21.07 11.79
CA GLN A 224 -15.42 -22.10 12.35
C GLN A 224 -16.88 -21.67 12.38
N THR A 225 -17.14 -20.38 12.61
CA THR A 225 -18.48 -19.81 12.79
C THR A 225 -18.99 -19.05 11.56
N MET A 226 -18.39 -19.26 10.38
CA MET A 226 -18.83 -18.56 9.16
C MET A 226 -20.31 -18.85 8.87
N PRO A 227 -21.13 -17.82 8.63
CA PRO A 227 -22.49 -18.04 8.19
C PRO A 227 -22.53 -18.59 6.75
N PRO A 228 -23.67 -19.14 6.32
CA PRO A 228 -23.90 -19.42 4.90
C PRO A 228 -23.64 -18.17 4.06
N ALA A 229 -23.11 -18.36 2.86
CA ALA A 229 -22.96 -17.30 1.88
C ALA A 229 -24.32 -16.59 1.64
N PRO A 230 -24.35 -15.24 1.61
CA PRO A 230 -25.57 -14.52 1.29
C PRO A 230 -26.01 -14.86 -0.14
N PRO A 231 -27.32 -14.96 -0.41
CA PRO A 231 -27.81 -15.23 -1.75
C PRO A 231 -27.35 -14.14 -2.72
N ASN A 232 -26.77 -14.54 -3.86
CA ASN A 232 -26.40 -13.64 -4.94
C ASN A 232 -27.35 -13.84 -6.13
N ARG A 233 -27.79 -12.74 -6.75
CA ARG A 233 -28.66 -12.78 -7.94
C ARG A 233 -28.01 -13.43 -9.17
N PHE A 234 -26.68 -13.58 -9.19
CA PHE A 234 -25.93 -14.00 -10.36
C PHE A 234 -25.57 -15.49 -10.41
N TYR A 235 -25.59 -16.20 -9.28
CA TYR A 235 -25.24 -17.62 -9.21
C TYR A 235 -25.74 -18.24 -7.90
N ASP A 236 -26.00 -19.54 -7.94
CA ASP A 236 -26.38 -20.32 -6.76
C ASP A 236 -25.16 -20.51 -5.85
N VAL A 237 -25.27 -20.01 -4.61
CA VAL A 237 -24.21 -20.11 -3.59
C VAL A 237 -24.22 -21.46 -2.87
N GLY A 238 -25.23 -22.31 -3.08
CA GLY A 238 -25.29 -23.68 -2.56
C GLY A 238 -24.86 -23.80 -1.09
N SER A 239 -23.82 -24.61 -0.83
CA SER A 239 -23.24 -24.82 0.50
C SER A 239 -22.03 -23.92 0.81
N ALA A 240 -21.81 -22.84 0.04
CA ALA A 240 -20.72 -21.91 0.27
C ALA A 240 -20.89 -21.17 1.61
N ARG A 241 -19.76 -20.83 2.24
CA ARG A 241 -19.70 -20.08 3.50
C ARG A 241 -19.11 -18.69 3.26
N ASP A 242 -19.58 -17.72 4.03
CA ASP A 242 -19.11 -16.33 3.96
C ASP A 242 -17.79 -16.15 4.74
N GLY A 243 -16.70 -16.03 4.00
CA GLY A 243 -15.35 -15.76 4.51
C GLY A 243 -15.05 -14.28 4.78
N THR A 244 -16.03 -13.39 4.81
CA THR A 244 -15.82 -11.94 5.02
C THR A 244 -15.14 -11.63 6.34
N GLU A 245 -15.59 -12.24 7.44
CA GLU A 245 -14.97 -12.02 8.75
C GLU A 245 -13.56 -12.61 8.81
N VAL A 246 -13.32 -13.75 8.18
CA VAL A 246 -11.97 -14.33 8.03
C VAL A 246 -11.05 -13.35 7.32
N ALA A 247 -11.46 -12.80 6.17
CA ALA A 247 -10.68 -11.82 5.42
C ALA A 247 -10.35 -10.54 6.24
N LYS A 248 -11.33 -10.01 6.99
CA LYS A 248 -11.11 -8.85 7.87
C LYS A 248 -10.10 -9.15 8.98
N LYS A 249 -10.20 -10.32 9.61
CA LYS A 249 -9.29 -10.73 10.69
C LYS A 249 -7.88 -11.02 10.18
N ILE A 250 -7.74 -11.61 8.99
CA ILE A 250 -6.44 -11.76 8.30
C ILE A 250 -5.80 -10.39 8.03
N ALA A 251 -6.58 -9.41 7.56
CA ALA A 251 -6.05 -8.07 7.31
C ALA A 251 -5.47 -7.43 8.58
N VAL A 252 -6.15 -7.58 9.73
CA VAL A 252 -5.60 -7.14 11.02
C VAL A 252 -4.31 -7.89 11.36
N LEU A 253 -4.31 -9.21 11.22
CA LEU A 253 -3.13 -10.03 11.51
C LEU A 253 -1.94 -9.65 10.60
N GLY A 254 -2.20 -9.19 9.39
CA GLY A 254 -1.19 -8.62 8.49
C GLY A 254 -0.46 -7.40 9.07
N LEU A 255 -1.15 -6.59 9.87
CA LEU A 255 -0.54 -5.45 10.57
C LEU A 255 0.38 -5.90 11.70
N VAL A 256 0.16 -7.10 12.26
CA VAL A 256 1.02 -7.71 13.28
C VAL A 256 2.36 -8.11 12.69
N GLY A 257 2.38 -8.81 11.55
CA GLY A 257 3.57 -8.99 10.72
C GLY A 257 4.80 -9.61 11.40
N THR A 258 4.61 -10.36 12.48
CA THR A 258 5.62 -11.27 13.08
C THR A 258 5.80 -12.49 12.17
N LYS A 259 6.85 -13.29 12.38
CA LYS A 259 7.08 -14.47 11.55
C LYS A 259 5.92 -15.46 11.67
N GLU A 260 5.46 -15.69 12.88
CA GLU A 260 4.39 -16.63 13.24
C GLU A 260 3.07 -16.22 12.60
N SER A 261 2.64 -14.96 12.78
CA SER A 261 1.46 -14.42 12.11
C SER A 261 1.56 -14.46 10.58
N LEU A 262 2.73 -14.19 10.00
CA LEU A 262 2.92 -14.27 8.55
C LEU A 262 2.84 -15.71 8.03
N VAL A 263 3.44 -16.69 8.72
CA VAL A 263 3.28 -18.13 8.39
C VAL A 263 1.81 -18.52 8.45
N PHE A 264 1.09 -18.07 9.48
CA PHE A 264 -0.34 -18.32 9.62
C PHE A 264 -1.14 -17.73 8.45
N ILE A 265 -0.85 -16.49 8.05
CA ILE A 265 -1.47 -15.82 6.90
C ILE A 265 -1.17 -16.56 5.59
N CYS A 266 0.05 -17.06 5.40
CA CYS A 266 0.43 -17.82 4.21
C CYS A 266 -0.49 -19.02 3.99
N GLY A 267 -0.95 -19.70 5.05
CA GLY A 267 -1.90 -20.82 4.94
C GLY A 267 -3.19 -20.46 4.18
N TYR A 268 -3.62 -19.20 4.21
CA TYR A 268 -4.79 -18.72 3.50
C TYR A 268 -4.56 -18.42 2.01
N LEU A 269 -3.33 -18.49 1.50
CA LEU A 269 -3.07 -18.40 0.05
C LEU A 269 -3.66 -19.59 -0.73
N ARG A 270 -3.96 -20.69 -0.05
CA ARG A 270 -4.69 -21.85 -0.60
C ARG A 270 -6.14 -21.93 -0.13
N SER A 271 -6.68 -20.88 0.48
CA SER A 271 -8.07 -20.86 0.91
C SER A 271 -9.02 -20.87 -0.29
N THR A 272 -10.03 -21.73 -0.26
CA THR A 272 -11.14 -21.73 -1.23
C THR A 272 -12.27 -20.76 -0.83
N LEU A 273 -12.15 -20.11 0.34
CA LEU A 273 -13.17 -19.22 0.88
C LEU A 273 -13.32 -17.95 0.02
N LYS A 274 -14.56 -17.46 -0.01
CA LYS A 274 -14.96 -16.20 -0.65
C LYS A 274 -15.47 -15.23 0.41
N ALA A 275 -15.05 -13.98 0.31
CA ALA A 275 -15.54 -12.85 1.09
C ALA A 275 -16.48 -12.01 0.21
N TYR A 276 -17.56 -11.52 0.82
CA TYR A 276 -18.62 -10.78 0.14
C TYR A 276 -18.43 -9.29 0.40
N VAL A 277 -18.17 -8.53 -0.66
CA VAL A 277 -18.07 -7.07 -0.58
C VAL A 277 -19.41 -6.46 -1.03
N PRO A 278 -20.08 -5.66 -0.17
CA PRO A 278 -21.34 -5.02 -0.53
C PRO A 278 -21.21 -4.25 -1.84
N HIS A 279 -22.16 -4.47 -2.75
CA HIS A 279 -22.27 -3.79 -4.05
C HIS A 279 -21.18 -4.06 -5.09
N VAL A 280 -20.21 -4.95 -4.84
CA VAL A 280 -19.11 -5.11 -5.80
C VAL A 280 -18.97 -6.50 -6.40
N ASN A 281 -18.94 -7.59 -5.60
CA ASN A 281 -18.99 -9.03 -5.95
C ASN A 281 -18.28 -9.84 -4.85
N GLU A 282 -18.16 -11.15 -5.04
CA GLU A 282 -17.26 -12.01 -4.27
C GLU A 282 -15.79 -11.73 -4.55
N ARG A 283 -14.97 -11.84 -3.50
CA ARG A 283 -13.50 -11.79 -3.57
C ARG A 283 -12.93 -12.96 -2.80
N SER A 284 -11.98 -13.69 -3.37
CA SER A 284 -11.30 -14.76 -2.64
C SER A 284 -10.57 -14.23 -1.39
N VAL A 285 -10.68 -14.97 -0.27
CA VAL A 285 -9.92 -14.70 0.97
C VAL A 285 -8.41 -14.71 0.73
N ARG A 286 -7.93 -15.42 -0.31
CA ARG A 286 -6.53 -15.43 -0.75
C ARG A 286 -5.99 -14.02 -1.00
N TYR A 287 -6.82 -13.11 -1.50
CA TYR A 287 -6.41 -11.73 -1.71
C TYR A 287 -6.24 -10.93 -0.42
N ALA A 288 -6.99 -11.25 0.64
CA ALA A 288 -6.75 -10.65 1.96
C ALA A 288 -5.39 -11.11 2.53
N ALA A 289 -5.03 -12.38 2.30
CA ALA A 289 -3.71 -12.88 2.65
C ALA A 289 -2.60 -12.17 1.84
N LEU A 290 -2.77 -11.97 0.53
CA LEU A 290 -1.83 -11.19 -0.28
C LEU A 290 -1.71 -9.75 0.20
N ASP A 291 -2.81 -9.07 0.50
CA ASP A 291 -2.79 -7.69 1.00
C ASP A 291 -2.05 -7.59 2.36
N ALA A 292 -2.24 -8.58 3.23
CA ALA A 292 -1.50 -8.69 4.49
C ALA A 292 0.02 -8.93 4.29
N LEU A 293 0.40 -9.76 3.31
CA LEU A 293 1.79 -9.96 2.94
C LEU A 293 2.41 -8.68 2.32
N ARG A 294 1.68 -7.99 1.44
CA ARG A 294 2.11 -6.74 0.80
C ARG A 294 2.40 -5.64 1.81
N TYR A 295 1.64 -5.57 2.90
CA TYR A 295 1.94 -4.62 3.98
C TYR A 295 3.37 -4.78 4.51
N ASN A 296 3.84 -6.03 4.66
CA ASN A 296 5.16 -6.35 5.19
C ASN A 296 6.25 -6.41 4.12
N PHE A 297 5.87 -6.65 2.86
CA PHE A 297 6.76 -6.76 1.70
C PHE A 297 6.27 -5.88 0.53
N PRO A 298 6.22 -4.54 0.70
CA PRO A 298 5.59 -3.64 -0.25
C PRO A 298 6.30 -3.55 -1.61
N ASP A 299 7.56 -3.98 -1.69
CA ASP A 299 8.31 -4.02 -2.94
C ASP A 299 8.10 -5.30 -3.74
N GLU A 300 7.54 -6.37 -3.17
CA GLU A 300 7.45 -7.66 -3.84
C GLU A 300 6.33 -7.69 -4.89
N ARG A 301 6.69 -7.42 -6.16
CA ARG A 301 5.73 -7.28 -7.26
C ARG A 301 4.88 -8.52 -7.50
N LEU A 302 5.41 -9.71 -7.23
CA LEU A 302 4.69 -10.98 -7.37
C LEU A 302 3.48 -11.10 -6.44
N LEU A 303 3.43 -10.33 -5.34
CA LEU A 303 2.29 -10.32 -4.42
C LEU A 303 1.12 -9.47 -4.93
N TYR A 304 1.32 -8.75 -6.04
CA TYR A 304 0.33 -7.82 -6.59
C TYR A 304 -0.41 -8.47 -7.76
N ASN A 305 -1.70 -8.70 -7.55
CA ASN A 305 -2.64 -9.15 -8.57
C ASN A 305 -2.21 -10.41 -9.35
N PRO A 306 -1.94 -11.54 -8.68
CA PRO A 306 -1.71 -12.80 -9.39
C PRO A 306 -2.97 -13.20 -10.17
N VAL A 307 -2.82 -13.50 -11.46
CA VAL A 307 -3.92 -13.83 -12.39
C VAL A 307 -3.84 -15.27 -12.88
N LYS A 308 -2.63 -15.81 -13.03
CA LYS A 308 -2.36 -17.16 -13.56
C LYS A 308 -1.86 -18.09 -12.47
N HIS A 309 -1.93 -19.40 -12.70
CA HIS A 309 -1.44 -20.41 -11.75
C HIS A 309 0.05 -20.20 -11.44
N ALA A 310 0.84 -19.80 -12.43
CA ALA A 310 2.25 -19.49 -12.26
C ALA A 310 2.48 -18.32 -11.28
N ASP A 311 1.62 -17.30 -11.30
CA ASP A 311 1.73 -16.14 -10.40
C ASP A 311 1.44 -16.56 -8.95
N TRP A 312 0.40 -17.36 -8.75
CA TRP A 312 0.06 -17.92 -7.44
C TRP A 312 1.14 -18.87 -6.92
N ALA A 313 1.69 -19.73 -7.77
CA ALA A 313 2.81 -20.59 -7.41
C ALA A 313 4.07 -19.77 -7.03
N ALA A 314 4.33 -18.65 -7.72
CA ALA A 314 5.41 -17.75 -7.35
C ALA A 314 5.18 -17.08 -5.97
N ALA A 315 3.94 -16.70 -5.65
CA ALA A 315 3.57 -16.18 -4.32
C ALA A 315 3.74 -17.24 -3.21
N GLU A 316 3.32 -18.48 -3.44
CA GLU A 316 3.57 -19.59 -2.51
C GLU A 316 5.08 -19.83 -2.32
N GLN A 317 5.85 -19.87 -3.40
CA GLN A 317 7.29 -20.07 -3.33
C GLN A 317 8.02 -18.94 -2.61
N PHE A 318 7.57 -17.69 -2.80
CA PHE A 318 8.02 -16.56 -1.99
C PHE A 318 7.78 -16.80 -0.50
N CYS A 319 6.58 -17.26 -0.12
CA CYS A 319 6.25 -17.55 1.28
C CYS A 319 7.12 -18.67 1.86
N VAL A 320 7.37 -19.74 1.10
CA VAL A 320 8.30 -20.82 1.51
C VAL A 320 9.69 -20.26 1.77
N GLN A 321 10.23 -19.48 0.82
CA GLN A 321 11.63 -19.03 0.87
C GLN A 321 11.89 -17.90 1.87
N LYS A 322 10.95 -16.96 2.01
CA LYS A 322 11.14 -15.74 2.81
C LYS A 322 10.54 -15.83 4.20
N ILE A 323 9.45 -16.56 4.36
CA ILE A 323 8.67 -16.61 5.61
C ILE A 323 8.85 -17.98 6.29
N GLY A 324 9.12 -19.03 5.51
CA GLY A 324 9.22 -20.40 6.00
C GLY A 324 7.86 -21.09 6.08
N ALA A 325 6.90 -20.68 5.24
CA ALA A 325 5.61 -21.33 5.15
C ALA A 325 5.74 -22.74 4.55
N ALA A 326 4.88 -23.65 4.98
CA ALA A 326 4.67 -24.96 4.35
C ALA A 326 3.25 -25.02 3.82
N PHE A 327 3.08 -25.65 2.66
CA PHE A 327 1.78 -25.79 2.02
C PHE A 327 1.48 -27.26 1.73
N ASP A 328 0.34 -27.73 2.22
CA ASP A 328 -0.12 -29.09 1.99
C ASP A 328 -1.20 -29.15 0.89
N GLY A 329 -1.27 -30.28 0.20
CA GLY A 329 -2.25 -30.54 -0.86
C GLY A 329 -1.96 -29.88 -2.21
N PRO A 330 -2.89 -30.00 -3.18
CA PRO A 330 -2.77 -29.31 -4.46
C PRO A 330 -3.08 -27.81 -4.32
N THR A 331 -2.45 -26.98 -5.17
CA THR A 331 -2.84 -25.57 -5.32
C THR A 331 -4.28 -25.51 -5.81
N PRO A 332 -5.17 -24.73 -5.17
CA PRO A 332 -6.55 -24.58 -5.62
C PRO A 332 -6.64 -23.96 -7.02
N ASP A 333 -7.78 -24.16 -7.67
CA ASP A 333 -8.12 -23.48 -8.91
C ASP A 333 -7.99 -21.96 -8.79
N LEU A 334 -7.82 -21.30 -9.93
CA LEU A 334 -7.79 -19.84 -9.98
C LEU A 334 -9.08 -19.29 -9.38
N PRO A 335 -9.00 -18.23 -8.55
CA PRO A 335 -10.20 -17.54 -8.13
C PRO A 335 -10.99 -17.13 -9.37
N ALA A 336 -12.25 -17.53 -9.48
CA ALA A 336 -13.15 -17.13 -10.56
C ALA A 336 -13.48 -15.63 -10.60
N ASP A 337 -12.72 -14.81 -9.86
CA ASP A 337 -13.03 -13.42 -9.58
C ASP A 337 -12.86 -12.62 -10.88
N VAL A 338 -13.92 -11.92 -11.29
CA VAL A 338 -13.91 -10.96 -12.40
C VAL A 338 -12.88 -9.88 -12.08
N ILE A 339 -12.03 -9.51 -13.05
CA ILE A 339 -11.00 -8.47 -12.92
C ILE A 339 -11.61 -7.25 -12.25
N TYR A 340 -11.30 -7.10 -10.97
CA TYR A 340 -11.79 -6.00 -10.16
C TYR A 340 -11.01 -4.76 -10.60
N PRO A 341 -11.66 -3.61 -10.86
CA PRO A 341 -10.93 -2.37 -11.01
C PRO A 341 -10.16 -2.13 -9.71
N HIS A 342 -8.83 -2.07 -9.79
CA HIS A 342 -7.93 -1.78 -8.66
C HIS A 342 -8.09 -0.36 -8.11
N HIS A 343 -9.29 0.23 -8.09
CA HIS A 343 -9.53 1.59 -7.60
C HIS A 343 -10.94 1.73 -7.02
N MET A 344 -11.09 1.35 -5.76
CA MET A 344 -11.99 2.03 -4.82
C MET A 344 -11.23 2.15 -3.50
N ARG A 345 -10.38 3.17 -3.39
CA ARG A 345 -9.92 3.72 -2.11
C ARG A 345 -9.95 5.22 -2.22
#